data_AF-A0A376NYV9-F1
#
_entry.id   AF-A0A376NYV9-F1
#
_cell.length_a   1.000
_cell.length_b   1.000
_cell.length_c   1.000
_cell.angle_alpha   90.00
_cell.angle_beta   90.00
_cell.angle_gamma   90.00
#
_symmetry.space_group_name_H-M   'P 1'
#
loop_
_entity.id
_entity.type
_entity.pdbx_description
1 polymer ?
#
loop_
_entity_poly.entity_id
_entity_poly.type
_entity_poly.pdbx_seq_one_letter_code
_entity_poly.pdbx_strand_id
1 'polypeptide(L)'
;MLWVIPITHWKKFALNLTSGSDELIETARMFPHIEGVRCITVTSGCGGATSDCETMCDVLAAYADHPNVIGMTVFSLGCEKAQQKMFKDALARRNPEFDKPALYFLQQEWDSEERMMQTALQQTFEAMKAVKPTERVEVPLSCLKVGMKCGGSDGFSGISGNPAMGLVSDWLTTLGGASGLAEFPELCGAEGDMVKRCINLEDKKSSSI
;
A
#
# COMPACT_ATOMS: atom_id res chain seq x y z
N MET A 1 6.01 -2.24 -10.55
CA MET A 1 7.12 -1.77 -9.72
C MET A 1 6.74 -0.42 -9.14
N LEU A 2 6.79 -0.25 -7.81
CA LEU A 2 6.46 1.01 -7.12
C LEU A 2 7.71 1.57 -6.43
N TRP A 3 7.87 2.88 -6.42
CA TRP A 3 8.97 3.57 -5.75
C TRP A 3 8.47 4.20 -4.45
N VAL A 4 9.20 4.02 -3.34
CA VAL A 4 8.68 4.32 -2.00
C VAL A 4 9.46 5.46 -1.31
N ILE A 5 8.74 6.43 -0.73
CA ILE A 5 9.25 7.50 0.16
C ILE A 5 9.58 6.90 1.53
N PRO A 6 10.67 7.35 2.20
CA PRO A 6 11.00 6.87 3.54
C PRO A 6 9.86 6.92 4.57
N ILE A 7 9.75 5.88 5.42
CA ILE A 7 9.25 5.92 6.82
C ILE A 7 10.39 5.62 7.83
N THR A 8 11.60 6.06 7.48
CA THR A 8 12.86 5.74 8.18
C THR A 8 12.89 5.99 9.67
N HIS A 9 12.25 7.05 10.18
CA HIS A 9 12.29 7.36 11.62
C HIS A 9 11.56 6.32 12.46
N TRP A 10 10.40 5.83 12.03
CA TRP A 10 9.61 4.86 12.79
C TRP A 10 10.24 3.48 12.81
N LYS A 11 10.82 3.04 11.68
CA LYS A 11 11.52 1.74 11.63
C LYS A 11 12.79 1.76 12.48
N LYS A 12 13.61 2.81 12.39
CA LYS A 12 14.79 2.99 13.25
C LYS A 12 14.39 3.13 14.73
N PHE A 13 13.32 3.86 15.03
CA PHE A 13 12.78 3.99 16.38
C PHE A 13 12.29 2.65 16.96
N ALA A 14 11.47 1.89 16.21
CA ALA A 14 10.98 0.59 16.64
C ALA A 14 12.12 -0.43 16.81
N LEU A 15 13.11 -0.43 15.92
CA LEU A 15 14.32 -1.23 16.06
C LEU A 15 15.13 -0.79 17.29
N ASN A 16 15.39 0.51 17.48
CA ASN A 16 16.10 1.01 18.67
C ASN A 16 15.39 0.64 19.99
N LEU A 17 14.05 0.64 19.99
CA LEU A 17 13.25 0.20 21.13
C LEU A 17 13.36 -1.30 21.41
N THR A 18 13.72 -2.12 20.43
CA THR A 18 13.67 -3.59 20.52
C THR A 18 15.03 -4.29 20.49
N SER A 19 16.04 -3.71 19.83
CA SER A 19 17.34 -4.36 19.60
C SER A 19 18.52 -3.75 20.36
N GLY A 20 18.34 -2.63 21.06
CA GLY A 20 19.33 -2.09 22.01
C GLY A 20 20.64 -1.53 21.42
N SER A 21 20.95 -1.76 20.14
CA SER A 21 21.98 -1.06 19.36
C SER A 21 22.02 -1.66 17.96
N ASP A 22 22.21 -0.84 16.92
CA ASP A 22 22.77 -1.34 15.64
C ASP A 22 23.41 -0.19 14.83
N GLU A 23 24.75 -0.18 14.78
CA GLU A 23 25.49 0.51 13.73
C GLU A 23 25.23 -0.20 12.41
N LEU A 24 24.20 0.23 11.68
CA LEU A 24 24.02 -0.16 10.28
C LEU A 24 25.08 0.54 9.44
N ILE A 25 25.94 -0.24 8.78
CA ILE A 25 26.91 0.26 7.79
C ILE A 25 26.12 1.03 6.71
N GLU A 26 26.22 2.35 6.75
CA GLU A 26 25.47 3.24 5.89
C GLU A 26 26.20 3.36 4.55
N THR A 27 25.91 2.41 3.63
CA THR A 27 26.33 2.57 2.24
C THR A 27 25.61 3.79 1.66
N ALA A 28 26.38 4.68 1.03
CA ALA A 28 25.83 5.89 0.40
C ALA A 28 24.79 5.50 -0.65
N ARG A 29 23.53 5.87 -0.40
CA ARG A 29 22.42 5.58 -1.32
C ARG A 29 22.46 6.55 -2.49
N MET A 30 22.27 6.03 -3.70
CA MET A 30 22.21 6.84 -4.93
C MET A 30 21.06 7.86 -4.91
N PHE A 31 19.92 7.48 -4.34
CA PHE A 31 18.78 8.36 -4.10
C PHE A 31 18.42 8.36 -2.61
N PRO A 32 19.00 9.26 -1.78
CA PRO A 32 18.79 9.24 -0.33
C PRO A 32 17.33 9.42 0.11
N HIS A 33 16.52 10.08 -0.72
CA HIS A 33 15.10 10.36 -0.48
C HIS A 33 14.16 9.25 -0.96
N ILE A 34 14.69 8.16 -1.56
CA ILE A 34 13.92 6.99 -1.99
C ILE A 34 14.37 5.81 -1.13
N GLU A 35 13.44 5.19 -0.39
CA GLU A 35 13.77 4.05 0.49
C GLU A 35 14.10 2.81 -0.32
N GLY A 36 13.44 2.67 -1.46
CA GLY A 36 13.78 1.69 -2.45
C GLY A 36 12.64 1.45 -3.42
N VAL A 37 12.83 0.37 -4.16
CA VAL A 37 11.91 -0.11 -5.16
C VAL A 37 11.22 -1.36 -4.61
N ARG A 38 9.90 -1.46 -4.82
CA ARG A 38 9.11 -2.63 -4.48
C ARG A 38 8.51 -3.23 -5.75
N CYS A 39 8.86 -4.47 -6.01
CA CYS A 39 8.24 -5.26 -7.07
C CYS A 39 7.00 -5.93 -6.50
N ILE A 40 5.83 -5.58 -7.05
CA ILE A 40 4.57 -6.27 -6.78
C ILE A 40 4.32 -7.14 -8.00
N THR A 41 4.39 -8.45 -7.81
CA THR A 41 4.14 -9.46 -8.84
C THR A 41 2.76 -10.04 -8.66
N VAL A 42 2.03 -10.20 -9.75
CA VAL A 42 0.64 -10.68 -9.72
C VAL A 42 0.53 -11.85 -10.70
N THR A 43 0.18 -13.02 -10.19
CA THR A 43 0.24 -14.29 -10.94
C THR A 43 -1.14 -14.79 -11.38
N SER A 44 -2.23 -14.22 -10.85
CA SER A 44 -3.62 -14.65 -11.09
C SER A 44 -4.31 -13.96 -12.27
N GLY A 45 -3.63 -13.06 -12.99
CA GLY A 45 -4.25 -12.17 -13.99
C GLY A 45 -4.82 -12.83 -15.24
N CYS A 46 -4.47 -14.08 -15.57
CA CYS A 46 -4.90 -14.74 -16.82
C CYS A 46 -6.05 -15.75 -16.62
N GLY A 47 -6.24 -16.28 -15.41
CA GLY A 47 -7.18 -17.37 -15.11
C GLY A 47 -8.37 -17.03 -14.20
N GLY A 48 -8.39 -15.85 -13.57
CA GLY A 48 -9.43 -15.45 -12.61
C GLY A 48 -10.77 -15.05 -13.24
N ALA A 49 -11.78 -14.81 -12.40
CA ALA A 49 -13.02 -14.17 -12.82
C ALA A 49 -12.77 -12.68 -13.13
N THR A 50 -13.63 -12.07 -13.96
CA THR A 50 -13.49 -10.64 -14.30
C THR A 50 -13.58 -9.76 -13.05
N SER A 51 -14.49 -10.09 -12.12
CA SER A 51 -14.63 -9.40 -10.83
C SER A 51 -13.36 -9.45 -9.98
N ASP A 52 -12.65 -10.57 -10.01
CA ASP A 52 -11.38 -10.71 -9.27
C ASP A 52 -10.30 -9.83 -9.89
N CYS A 53 -10.28 -9.73 -11.22
CA CYS A 53 -9.36 -8.86 -11.95
C CYS A 53 -9.64 -7.38 -11.67
N GLU A 54 -10.92 -6.97 -11.62
CA GLU A 54 -11.34 -5.62 -11.25
C GLU A 54 -10.90 -5.28 -9.82
N THR A 55 -11.20 -6.16 -8.86
CA THR A 55 -10.81 -5.98 -7.45
C THR A 55 -9.30 -5.89 -7.32
N MET A 56 -8.56 -6.73 -8.04
CA MET A 56 -7.10 -6.71 -8.07
C MET A 56 -6.57 -5.39 -8.65
N CYS A 57 -7.13 -4.90 -9.75
CA CYS A 57 -6.79 -3.60 -10.31
C CYS A 57 -7.08 -2.46 -9.33
N ASP A 58 -8.19 -2.49 -8.59
CA ASP A 58 -8.52 -1.52 -7.55
C ASP A 58 -7.48 -1.52 -6.41
N VAL A 59 -7.05 -2.71 -5.96
CA VAL A 59 -5.98 -2.84 -4.95
C VAL A 59 -4.65 -2.28 -5.48
N LEU A 60 -4.25 -2.66 -6.69
CA LEU A 60 -3.00 -2.15 -7.30
C LEU A 60 -3.04 -0.64 -7.50
N ALA A 61 -4.19 -0.08 -7.90
CA ALA A 61 -4.39 1.36 -8.02
C ALA A 61 -4.26 2.06 -6.66
N ALA A 62 -4.80 1.46 -5.59
CA ALA A 62 -4.63 1.96 -4.23
C ALA A 62 -3.15 1.96 -3.78
N TYR A 63 -2.38 0.93 -4.17
CA TYR A 63 -0.94 0.91 -3.93
C TYR A 63 -0.20 2.00 -4.71
N ALA A 64 -0.53 2.21 -5.99
CA ALA A 64 0.08 3.26 -6.81
C ALA A 64 -0.22 4.67 -6.26
N ASP A 65 -1.45 4.89 -5.82
CA ASP A 65 -1.92 6.15 -5.25
C ASP A 65 -1.48 6.37 -3.79
N HIS A 66 -0.88 5.37 -3.14
CA HIS A 66 -0.46 5.46 -1.74
C HIS A 66 0.50 6.65 -1.49
N PRO A 67 0.36 7.44 -0.41
CA PRO A 67 1.20 8.64 -0.16
C PRO A 67 2.70 8.35 -0.07
N ASN A 68 3.06 7.16 0.41
CA ASN A 68 4.46 6.71 0.43
C ASN A 68 4.96 6.21 -0.92
N VAL A 69 4.18 6.27 -2.00
CA VAL A 69 4.62 5.93 -3.36
C VAL A 69 4.80 7.21 -4.16
N ILE A 70 5.99 7.41 -4.73
CA ILE A 70 6.33 8.58 -5.57
C ILE A 70 6.13 8.34 -7.05
N GLY A 71 6.00 7.10 -7.48
CA GLY A 71 5.91 6.76 -8.89
C GLY A 71 5.87 5.26 -9.11
N MET A 72 5.56 4.88 -10.34
CA MET A 72 5.37 3.49 -10.71
C MET A 72 5.80 3.19 -12.14
N THR A 73 6.20 1.93 -12.33
CA THR A 73 6.40 1.29 -13.62
C THR A 73 5.57 0.03 -13.69
N VAL A 74 4.63 -0.03 -14.62
CA VAL A 74 3.70 -1.15 -14.82
C VAL A 74 4.14 -1.97 -16.02
N PHE A 75 4.29 -3.27 -15.81
CA PHE A 75 4.58 -4.25 -16.86
C PHE A 75 3.33 -5.10 -17.09
N SER A 76 2.94 -5.25 -18.35
CA SER A 76 1.75 -5.98 -18.79
C SER A 76 2.13 -6.87 -19.97
N LEU A 77 1.49 -8.04 -20.11
CA LEU A 77 1.71 -8.93 -21.26
C LEU A 77 0.83 -8.50 -22.44
N GLY A 78 -0.41 -8.12 -22.16
CA GLY A 78 -1.46 -7.78 -23.12
C GLY A 78 -2.46 -8.90 -23.40
N CYS A 79 -2.23 -10.10 -22.87
CA CYS A 79 -3.18 -11.22 -22.97
C CYS A 79 -3.85 -11.59 -21.63
N GLU A 80 -3.43 -10.99 -20.52
CA GLU A 80 -4.06 -11.17 -19.22
C GLU A 80 -5.50 -10.64 -19.22
N LYS A 81 -6.37 -11.15 -18.35
CA LYS A 81 -7.70 -10.55 -18.16
C LYS A 81 -7.60 -9.20 -17.45
N ALA A 82 -6.71 -9.08 -16.48
CA ALA A 82 -6.43 -7.84 -15.75
C ALA A 82 -5.58 -6.87 -16.60
N GLN A 83 -6.18 -6.39 -17.68
CA GLN A 83 -5.53 -5.55 -18.68
C GLN A 83 -5.06 -4.22 -18.10
N GLN A 84 -4.00 -3.67 -18.68
CA GLN A 84 -3.48 -2.35 -18.32
C GLN A 84 -4.57 -1.26 -18.37
N LYS A 85 -5.54 -1.38 -19.29
CA LYS A 85 -6.70 -0.48 -19.35
C LYS A 85 -7.54 -0.52 -18.07
N MET A 86 -7.87 -1.71 -17.56
CA MET A 86 -8.66 -1.85 -16.33
C MET A 86 -7.94 -1.22 -15.13
N PHE A 87 -6.62 -1.38 -15.06
CA PHE A 87 -5.80 -0.70 -14.05
C PHE A 87 -5.83 0.81 -14.19
N LYS A 88 -5.68 1.36 -15.41
CA LYS A 88 -5.77 2.81 -15.67
C LYS A 88 -7.15 3.36 -15.31
N ASP A 89 -8.22 2.64 -15.64
CA ASP A 89 -9.60 3.02 -15.31
C ASP A 89 -9.83 3.00 -13.79
N ALA A 90 -9.31 1.99 -13.08
CA ALA A 90 -9.34 1.91 -11.62
C ALA A 90 -8.56 3.07 -10.96
N LEU A 91 -7.38 3.39 -11.49
CA LEU A 91 -6.58 4.50 -11.00
C LEU A 91 -7.28 5.84 -11.24
N ALA A 92 -7.85 6.06 -12.42
CA ALA A 92 -8.58 7.28 -12.74
C ALA A 92 -9.86 7.44 -11.89
N ARG A 93 -10.57 6.35 -11.59
CA ARG A 93 -11.71 6.39 -10.65
C ARG A 93 -11.28 6.80 -9.24
N ARG A 94 -10.09 6.37 -8.82
CA ARG A 94 -9.56 6.64 -7.49
C ARG A 94 -8.97 8.04 -7.37
N ASN A 95 -8.13 8.42 -8.32
CA ASN A 95 -7.42 9.68 -8.39
C ASN A 95 -7.43 10.17 -9.84
N PRO A 96 -8.46 10.96 -10.24
CA PRO A 96 -8.59 11.50 -11.59
C PRO A 96 -7.43 12.42 -12.00
N GLU A 97 -6.79 13.05 -11.02
CA GLU A 97 -5.66 13.97 -11.20
C GLU A 97 -4.35 13.33 -10.75
N PHE A 98 -4.14 12.05 -11.10
CA PHE A 98 -2.96 11.30 -10.70
C PHE A 98 -1.67 12.08 -11.05
N ASP A 99 -0.90 12.41 -10.02
CA ASP A 99 0.14 13.44 -10.03
C ASP A 99 1.56 12.87 -9.91
N LYS A 100 1.70 11.55 -10.03
CA LYS A 100 2.97 10.83 -9.88
C LYS A 100 3.46 10.30 -11.23
N PRO A 101 4.79 10.22 -11.45
CA PRO A 101 5.35 9.52 -12.60
C PRO A 101 4.79 8.09 -12.74
N ALA A 102 4.23 7.80 -13.91
CA ALA A 102 3.67 6.50 -14.26
C ALA A 102 4.20 6.07 -15.63
N LEU A 103 4.94 4.96 -15.65
CA LEU A 103 5.44 4.33 -16.85
C LEU A 103 4.69 3.04 -17.11
N TYR A 104 4.37 2.77 -18.37
CA TYR A 104 3.53 1.66 -18.79
C TYR A 104 4.22 0.91 -19.93
N PHE A 105 4.45 -0.37 -19.74
CA PHE A 105 5.09 -1.24 -20.72
C PHE A 105 4.17 -2.43 -21.03
N LEU A 106 3.75 -2.54 -22.28
CA LEU A 106 2.93 -3.63 -22.79
C LEU A 106 3.79 -4.52 -23.69
N GLN A 107 4.09 -5.75 -23.26
CA GLN A 107 5.03 -6.63 -23.95
C GLN A 107 4.64 -6.90 -25.41
N GLN A 108 3.34 -7.01 -25.72
CA GLN A 108 2.85 -7.20 -27.09
C GLN A 108 3.17 -6.04 -28.06
N GLU A 109 3.53 -4.85 -27.56
CA GLU A 109 3.95 -3.71 -28.39
C GLU A 109 5.45 -3.72 -28.72
N TRP A 110 6.18 -4.74 -28.24
CA TRP A 110 7.63 -4.82 -28.36
C TRP A 110 8.08 -6.09 -29.09
N ASP A 111 8.99 -5.92 -30.04
CA ASP A 111 9.59 -7.05 -30.77
C ASP A 111 10.61 -7.85 -29.94
N SER A 112 11.03 -7.31 -28.79
CA SER A 112 12.03 -7.91 -27.92
C SER A 112 11.79 -7.55 -26.46
N GLU A 113 11.61 -8.58 -25.63
CA GLU A 113 11.47 -8.45 -24.18
C GLU A 113 12.72 -7.80 -23.55
N GLU A 114 13.91 -8.17 -24.01
CA GLU A 114 15.16 -7.60 -23.51
C GLU A 114 15.23 -6.09 -23.75
N ARG A 115 14.87 -5.62 -24.96
CA ARG A 115 14.83 -4.18 -25.28
C ARG A 115 13.77 -3.45 -24.47
N MET A 116 12.61 -4.06 -24.26
CA MET A 116 11.56 -3.51 -23.40
C MET A 116 12.08 -3.32 -21.98
N MET A 117 12.72 -4.35 -21.41
CA MET A 117 13.24 -4.32 -20.05
C MET A 117 14.38 -3.31 -19.88
N GLN A 118 15.32 -3.23 -20.83
CA GLN A 118 16.37 -2.22 -20.82
C GLN A 118 15.79 -0.80 -20.85
N THR A 119 14.81 -0.55 -21.73
CA THR A 119 14.14 0.74 -21.83
C THR A 119 13.38 1.08 -20.56
N ALA A 120 12.67 0.09 -19.99
CA ALA A 120 11.90 0.28 -18.77
C ALA A 120 12.81 0.62 -17.58
N LEU A 121 13.94 -0.06 -17.44
CA LEU A 121 14.93 0.25 -16.40
C LEU A 121 15.50 1.65 -16.58
N GLN A 122 15.86 2.03 -17.81
CA GLN A 122 16.39 3.36 -18.10
C GLN A 122 15.37 4.47 -17.79
N GLN A 123 14.14 4.34 -18.28
CA GLN A 123 13.09 5.34 -18.03
C GLN A 123 12.70 5.40 -16.55
N THR A 124 12.61 4.25 -15.87
CA THR A 124 12.39 4.19 -14.43
C THR A 124 13.49 4.92 -13.68
N PHE A 125 14.75 4.73 -14.07
CA PHE A 125 15.90 5.39 -13.47
C PHE A 125 15.87 6.91 -13.66
N GLU A 126 15.61 7.38 -14.88
CA GLU A 126 15.51 8.82 -15.15
C GLU A 126 14.33 9.47 -14.42
N ALA A 127 13.20 8.77 -14.35
CA ALA A 127 12.04 9.23 -13.58
C ALA A 127 12.37 9.32 -12.09
N MET A 128 13.02 8.32 -11.50
CA MET A 128 13.49 8.38 -10.09
C MET A 128 14.45 9.55 -9.86
N LYS A 129 15.35 9.83 -10.80
CA LYS A 129 16.30 10.95 -10.73
C LYS A 129 15.61 12.31 -10.82
N ALA A 130 14.52 12.41 -11.56
CA ALA A 130 13.74 13.64 -11.71
C ALA A 130 12.85 13.95 -10.49
N VAL A 131 12.56 12.96 -9.64
CA VAL A 131 11.81 13.19 -8.40
C VAL A 131 12.62 14.07 -7.47
N LYS A 132 12.00 15.17 -7.00
CA LYS A 132 12.63 16.06 -6.03
C LYS A 132 12.60 15.43 -4.64
N PRO A 133 13.69 15.54 -3.86
CA PRO A 133 13.68 15.17 -2.46
C PRO A 133 12.54 15.89 -1.72
N THR A 134 11.74 15.13 -0.98
CA THR A 134 10.73 15.67 -0.07
C THR A 134 11.23 15.52 1.35
N GLU A 135 11.31 16.63 2.09
CA GLU A 135 11.70 16.61 3.49
C GLU A 135 10.51 16.22 4.37
N ARG A 136 10.80 15.54 5.49
CA ARG A 136 9.77 15.30 6.50
C ARG A 136 9.42 16.62 7.18
N VAL A 137 8.13 16.86 7.31
CA VAL A 137 7.60 17.97 8.08
C VAL A 137 6.73 17.42 9.21
N GLU A 138 6.64 18.19 10.29
CA GLU A 138 5.67 17.88 11.33
C GLU A 138 4.25 18.03 10.75
N VAL A 139 3.44 16.99 10.97
CA VAL A 139 2.03 16.97 10.58
C VAL A 139 1.21 16.49 11.76
N PRO A 140 -0.04 16.96 11.91
CA PRO A 140 -0.92 16.46 12.97
C PRO A 140 -1.20 14.97 12.80
N LEU A 141 -1.49 14.28 13.91
CA LEU A 141 -1.87 12.87 13.90
C LEU A 141 -3.13 12.58 13.08
N SER A 142 -3.94 13.60 12.79
CA SER A 142 -5.09 13.49 11.87
C SER A 142 -4.70 13.08 10.45
N CYS A 143 -3.45 13.29 10.03
CA CYS A 143 -2.96 12.84 8.74
C CYS A 143 -2.58 11.35 8.71
N LEU A 144 -2.51 10.68 9.87
CA LEU A 144 -2.06 9.31 9.98
C LEU A 144 -3.23 8.32 9.77
N LYS A 145 -2.98 7.32 8.92
CA LYS A 145 -3.87 6.18 8.69
C LYS A 145 -3.14 4.90 9.05
N VAL A 146 -3.69 4.11 9.98
CA VAL A 146 -3.07 2.88 10.49
C VAL A 146 -3.91 1.66 10.15
N GLY A 147 -3.34 0.73 9.40
CA GLY A 147 -3.90 -0.61 9.24
C GLY A 147 -3.51 -1.51 10.40
N MET A 148 -4.48 -2.21 10.98
CA MET A 148 -4.32 -3.15 12.07
C MET A 148 -4.55 -4.56 11.55
N LYS A 149 -3.67 -5.47 11.97
CA LYS A 149 -3.79 -6.89 11.72
C LYS A 149 -3.21 -7.66 12.89
N CYS A 150 -3.75 -8.83 13.12
CA CYS A 150 -3.19 -9.83 13.98
C CYS A 150 -2.06 -10.56 13.25
N GLY A 151 -1.26 -11.29 14.02
CA GLY A 151 -0.23 -12.18 13.53
C GLY A 151 -0.70 -13.62 13.69
N GLY A 152 -0.02 -14.36 14.58
CA GLY A 152 -0.54 -15.62 15.11
C GLY A 152 -1.31 -15.33 16.38
N SER A 153 -2.61 -15.63 16.39
CA SER A 153 -3.44 -15.49 17.58
C SER A 153 -3.00 -16.48 18.66
N ASP A 154 -2.89 -16.01 19.90
CA ASP A 154 -2.65 -16.84 21.08
C ASP A 154 -3.67 -16.50 22.18
N GLY A 155 -3.68 -17.30 23.26
CA GLY A 155 -4.62 -17.09 24.37
C GLY A 155 -4.43 -15.77 25.14
N PHE A 156 -3.35 -15.02 24.88
CA PHE A 156 -3.03 -13.76 25.55
C PHE A 156 -3.34 -12.54 24.69
N SER A 157 -3.47 -12.70 23.38
CA SER A 157 -3.66 -11.60 22.42
C SER A 157 -4.90 -10.78 22.75
N GLY A 158 -6.01 -11.45 23.10
CA GLY A 158 -7.27 -10.81 23.49
C GLY A 158 -7.26 -10.04 24.81
N ILE A 159 -6.23 -10.23 25.65
CA ILE A 159 -6.10 -9.53 26.95
C ILE A 159 -4.86 -8.63 27.03
N SER A 160 -4.04 -8.57 25.96
CA SER A 160 -2.81 -7.79 25.93
C SER A 160 -2.70 -6.92 24.67
N GLY A 161 -2.17 -7.47 23.57
CA GLY A 161 -1.91 -6.75 22.33
C GLY A 161 -3.16 -6.13 21.70
N ASN A 162 -4.28 -6.87 21.66
CA ASN A 162 -5.50 -6.39 21.02
C ASN A 162 -6.14 -5.23 21.80
N PRO A 163 -6.30 -5.29 23.13
CA PRO A 163 -6.72 -4.12 23.92
C PRO A 163 -5.82 -2.90 23.75
N ALA A 164 -4.49 -3.08 23.72
CA ALA A 164 -3.56 -1.98 23.50
C ALA A 164 -3.72 -1.35 22.11
N MET A 165 -3.88 -2.14 21.06
CA MET A 165 -4.17 -1.67 19.71
C MET A 165 -5.52 -0.97 19.61
N GLY A 166 -6.53 -1.45 20.36
CA GLY A 166 -7.83 -0.80 20.48
C GLY A 166 -7.73 0.62 21.07
N LEU A 167 -6.94 0.81 22.13
CA LEU A 167 -6.69 2.13 22.71
C LEU A 167 -5.98 3.07 21.72
N VAL A 168 -4.98 2.57 20.98
CA VAL A 168 -4.31 3.36 19.93
C VAL A 168 -5.28 3.75 18.82
N SER A 169 -6.19 2.85 18.42
CA SER A 169 -7.26 3.13 17.47
C SER A 169 -8.16 4.26 17.96
N ASP A 170 -8.62 4.18 19.20
CA ASP A 170 -9.52 5.18 19.80
C ASP A 170 -8.83 6.54 19.91
N TRP A 171 -7.56 6.59 20.31
CA TRP A 171 -6.79 7.84 20.35
C TRP A 171 -6.62 8.45 18.96
N LEU A 172 -6.23 7.64 17.97
CA LEU A 172 -6.00 8.12 16.62
C LEU A 172 -7.28 8.67 15.99
N THR A 173 -8.39 7.94 16.10
CA THR A 173 -9.69 8.37 15.58
C THR A 173 -10.22 9.61 16.30
N THR A 174 -10.03 9.71 17.63
CA THR A 174 -10.38 10.91 18.41
C THR A 174 -9.61 12.15 17.94
N LEU A 175 -8.36 11.98 17.52
CA LEU A 175 -7.51 13.06 16.99
C LEU A 175 -7.77 13.35 15.49
N GLY A 176 -8.77 12.73 14.88
CA GLY A 176 -9.14 12.93 13.48
C GLY A 176 -8.33 12.12 12.47
N GLY A 177 -7.52 11.16 12.94
CA GLY A 177 -6.84 10.18 12.10
C GLY A 177 -7.76 9.00 11.76
N ALA A 178 -7.21 7.96 11.15
CA ALA A 178 -7.98 6.77 10.81
C ALA A 178 -7.26 5.47 11.20
N SER A 179 -8.03 4.51 11.70
CA SER A 179 -7.61 3.12 11.87
C SER A 179 -8.48 2.21 11.00
N GLY A 180 -7.92 1.12 10.50
CA GLY A 180 -8.65 0.12 9.74
C GLY A 180 -8.26 -1.29 10.15
N LEU A 181 -9.25 -2.17 10.30
CA LEU A 181 -9.09 -3.59 10.57
C LEU A 181 -9.66 -4.38 9.39
N ALA A 182 -8.91 -5.33 8.83
CA ALA A 182 -9.29 -6.05 7.61
C ALA A 182 -9.36 -7.58 7.76
N GLU A 183 -9.38 -8.09 8.99
CA GLU A 183 -9.37 -9.53 9.28
C GLU A 183 -10.78 -10.08 9.47
N PHE A 184 -11.56 -10.08 8.39
CA PHE A 184 -12.96 -10.47 8.44
C PHE A 184 -13.21 -11.87 9.05
N PRO A 185 -12.43 -12.92 8.73
CA PRO A 185 -12.60 -14.22 9.38
C PRO A 185 -12.38 -14.21 10.91
N GLU A 186 -11.55 -13.30 11.42
CA GLU A 186 -11.25 -13.17 12.85
C GLU A 186 -12.33 -12.36 13.60
N LEU A 187 -13.23 -11.71 12.86
CA LEU A 187 -14.38 -11.00 13.42
C LEU A 187 -15.63 -11.90 13.53
N CYS A 188 -15.53 -13.17 13.12
CA CYS A 188 -16.59 -14.14 13.30
C CYS A 188 -17.01 -14.23 14.79
N GLY A 189 -18.27 -13.94 15.08
CA GLY A 189 -18.81 -13.87 16.45
C GLY A 189 -18.75 -12.49 17.12
N ALA A 190 -18.10 -11.50 16.52
CA ALA A 190 -18.03 -10.11 17.00
C ALA A 190 -18.83 -9.12 16.12
N GLU A 191 -19.51 -9.59 15.08
CA GLU A 191 -20.24 -8.79 14.09
C GLU A 191 -21.29 -7.92 14.76
N GLY A 192 -22.04 -8.50 15.71
CA GLY A 192 -23.08 -7.79 16.45
C GLY A 192 -22.52 -6.58 17.21
N ASP A 193 -21.31 -6.69 17.75
CA ASP A 193 -20.67 -5.59 18.46
C ASP A 193 -20.08 -4.55 17.50
N MET A 194 -19.61 -4.96 16.31
CA MET A 194 -19.21 -4.03 15.26
C MET A 194 -20.40 -3.22 14.73
N VAL A 195 -21.51 -3.89 14.40
CA VAL A 195 -22.74 -3.26 13.87
C VAL A 195 -23.35 -2.27 14.88
N LYS A 196 -23.29 -2.57 16.19
CA LYS A 196 -23.73 -1.63 17.24
C LYS A 196 -22.94 -0.32 17.26
N ARG A 197 -21.67 -0.34 16.82
CA ARG A 197 -20.77 0.81 16.81
C ARG A 197 -20.87 1.66 15.55
N CYS A 198 -21.57 1.21 14.50
CA CYS A 198 -21.81 2.00 13.30
C CYS A 198 -22.75 3.19 13.60
N ILE A 199 -22.36 4.38 13.13
CA ILE A 199 -23.12 5.61 13.28
C ILE A 199 -24.33 5.62 12.35
N ASN A 200 -24.14 5.29 11.06
CA ASN A 200 -25.21 5.33 10.06
C ASN A 200 -25.78 3.94 9.79
N LEU A 201 -27.03 3.90 9.32
CA LEU A 201 -27.72 2.66 8.98
C LEU A 201 -27.13 1.97 7.73
N GLU A 202 -26.59 2.75 6.80
CA GLU A 202 -25.97 2.23 5.57
C GLU A 202 -24.70 1.44 5.90
N ASP A 203 -23.86 1.97 6.80
CA ASP A 203 -22.64 1.31 7.27
C ASP A 203 -22.94 -0.05 7.91
N LYS A 204 -24.07 -0.16 8.62
CA LYS A 204 -24.51 -1.43 9.25
C LYS A 204 -24.77 -2.52 8.22
N LYS A 205 -25.31 -2.18 7.05
CA LYS A 205 -25.58 -3.15 5.99
C LYS A 205 -24.29 -3.66 5.36
N SER A 206 -23.27 -2.81 5.24
CA SER A 206 -21.95 -3.21 4.74
C SER A 206 -21.09 -3.96 5.76
N SER A 207 -21.37 -3.80 7.06
CA SER A 207 -20.67 -4.49 8.16
C SER A 207 -21.38 -5.77 8.63
N SER A 208 -22.54 -6.11 8.07
CA SER A 208 -23.24 -7.36 8.32
C SER A 208 -22.76 -8.40 7.31
N ILE A 209 -22.30 -9.55 7.81
CA ILE A 209 -21.89 -10.70 6.99
C ILE A 209 -23.11 -11.26 6.24
#